data_AF-A0A1G9W6E4-F1
#
_entry.id   AF-A0A1G9W6E4-F1
#
_cell.length_a   1.000
_cell.length_b   1.000
_cell.length_c   1.000
_cell.angle_alpha   90.00
_cell.angle_beta   90.00
_cell.angle_gamma   90.00
#
_symmetry.space_group_name_H-M   'P 1'
#
loop_
_entity.id
_entity.type
_entity.pdbx_description
1 polymer ?
#
loop_
_entity_poly.entity_id
_entity_poly.type
_entity_poly.pdbx_seq_one_letter_code
_entity_poly.pdbx_strand_id
1 'polypeptide(L)'
;MATADGIHVELEVSDVDGCPAATVSERADVASVTTSRRQTGDGERVVGEFTADSDADVGDSAEAVLSDTDSTVYRFASDTDCPCGRLPDHGCPVRNVRAEDGTVVLTFIVADVAALRTVVADLRDCCGSVRVRRLTRSTAEDGETLVVVDRSAFTDRQYEALQTAHDRGYFERPRETSAADVADELGISAATFGQHLAVAQRKLLDQLVET
;
A
#
# COMPACT_ATOMS: atom_id res chain seq x y z
N MET A 1 8.37 -24.05 -20.19
CA MET A 1 7.63 -22.89 -19.69
C MET A 1 8.64 -21.99 -19.02
N ALA A 2 8.92 -20.81 -19.56
CA ALA A 2 9.97 -19.93 -19.06
C ALA A 2 9.51 -19.28 -17.76
N THR A 3 10.17 -19.61 -16.66
CA THR A 3 10.07 -18.90 -15.39
C THR A 3 10.67 -17.52 -15.60
N ALA A 4 9.84 -16.48 -15.52
CA ALA A 4 10.32 -15.11 -15.63
C ALA A 4 11.01 -14.74 -14.32
N ASP A 5 12.34 -14.63 -14.37
CA ASP A 5 13.12 -13.97 -13.33
C ASP A 5 12.65 -12.50 -13.22
N GLY A 6 12.59 -11.98 -12.01
CA GLY A 6 12.01 -10.67 -11.74
C GLY A 6 12.56 -10.07 -10.46
N ILE A 7 12.67 -8.75 -10.45
CA ILE A 7 13.07 -7.99 -9.28
C ILE A 7 11.82 -7.32 -8.72
N HIS A 8 11.48 -7.67 -7.48
CA HIS A 8 10.50 -6.97 -6.69
C HIS A 8 11.13 -5.71 -6.12
N VAL A 9 10.48 -4.58 -6.37
CA VAL A 9 10.98 -3.27 -6.03
C VAL A 9 9.93 -2.57 -5.19
N GLU A 10 10.39 -1.98 -4.09
CA GLU A 10 9.65 -0.97 -3.35
C GLU A 10 10.41 0.35 -3.40
N LEU A 11 9.79 1.37 -3.99
CA LEU A 11 10.33 2.73 -4.07
C LEU A 11 9.46 3.66 -3.22
N GLU A 12 10.12 4.63 -2.61
CA GLU A 12 9.50 5.79 -1.98
C GLU A 12 9.83 7.01 -2.84
N VAL A 13 8.80 7.78 -3.18
CA VAL A 13 8.92 9.07 -3.85
C VAL A 13 8.48 10.14 -2.86
N SER A 14 9.36 11.08 -2.56
CA SER A 14 9.11 12.23 -1.68
C SER A 14 9.15 13.53 -2.48
N ASP A 15 8.73 14.63 -1.86
CA ASP A 15 8.61 15.94 -2.50
C ASP A 15 7.64 15.91 -3.71
N VAL A 16 6.52 15.21 -3.54
CA VAL A 16 5.56 14.94 -4.62
C VAL A 16 4.50 16.03 -4.70
N ASP A 17 4.76 17.07 -5.48
CA ASP A 17 3.82 18.20 -5.65
C ASP A 17 2.60 17.85 -6.53
N GLY A 18 2.73 16.83 -7.41
CA GLY A 18 1.73 16.50 -8.43
C GLY A 18 0.72 15.40 -8.06
N CYS A 19 0.75 14.88 -6.83
CA CYS A 19 -0.07 13.73 -6.42
C CYS A 19 -1.11 14.11 -5.35
N PRO A 20 -2.39 14.21 -5.72
CA PRO A 20 -3.46 14.47 -4.76
C PRO A 20 -3.55 13.45 -3.62
N ALA A 21 -3.27 12.16 -3.89
CA ALA A 21 -3.25 11.14 -2.85
C ALA A 21 -2.12 11.38 -1.82
N ALA A 22 -0.95 11.86 -2.27
CA ALA A 22 0.13 12.27 -1.37
C ALA A 22 -0.29 13.47 -0.52
N THR A 23 -0.89 14.51 -1.13
CA THR A 23 -1.42 15.68 -0.40
C THR A 23 -2.44 15.29 0.67
N VAL A 24 -3.35 14.37 0.35
CA VAL A 24 -4.36 13.89 1.33
C VAL A 24 -3.69 13.08 2.44
N SER A 25 -2.67 12.28 2.12
CA SER A 25 -1.95 11.46 3.11
C SER A 25 -1.22 12.27 4.20
N GLU A 26 -1.00 13.58 4.01
CA GLU A 26 -0.49 14.46 5.05
C GLU A 26 -1.52 14.75 6.17
N ARG A 27 -2.80 14.47 5.91
CA ARG A 27 -3.94 14.90 6.74
C ARG A 27 -4.84 13.72 7.14
N ALA A 28 -4.78 12.61 6.42
CA ALA A 28 -5.60 11.44 6.64
C ALA A 28 -4.87 10.16 6.24
N ASP A 29 -5.24 9.03 6.83
CA ASP A 29 -4.73 7.73 6.44
C ASP A 29 -5.32 7.31 5.08
N VAL A 30 -4.46 7.17 4.07
CA VAL A 30 -4.85 6.80 2.71
C VAL A 30 -4.53 5.33 2.45
N ALA A 31 -5.57 4.51 2.36
CA ALA A 31 -5.49 3.11 1.99
C ALA A 31 -5.71 2.91 0.48
N SER A 32 -4.86 2.07 -0.13
CA SER A 32 -5.05 1.53 -1.49
C SER A 32 -5.28 2.58 -2.58
N VAL A 33 -4.21 3.05 -3.22
CA VAL A 33 -4.31 3.94 -4.38
C VAL A 33 -4.36 3.09 -5.66
N THR A 34 -5.41 3.24 -6.45
CA THR A 34 -5.50 2.66 -7.80
C THR A 34 -5.51 3.80 -8.81
N THR A 35 -4.76 3.67 -9.89
CA THR A 35 -4.75 4.69 -10.94
C THR A 35 -5.05 4.10 -12.30
N SER A 36 -5.82 4.86 -13.07
CA SER A 36 -6.02 4.65 -14.49
C SER A 36 -5.67 5.94 -15.23
N ARG A 37 -5.11 5.80 -16.44
CA ARG A 37 -4.90 6.97 -17.29
C ARG A 37 -6.03 7.10 -18.28
N ARG A 38 -6.50 8.34 -18.45
CA ARG A 38 -7.51 8.68 -19.43
C ARG A 38 -6.94 9.73 -20.36
N GLN A 39 -6.80 9.39 -21.63
CA GLN A 39 -6.50 10.35 -22.66
C GLN A 39 -7.74 11.22 -22.87
N THR A 40 -7.61 12.52 -22.63
CA THR A 40 -8.64 13.52 -22.91
C THR A 40 -8.21 14.34 -24.14
N GLY A 41 -9.15 15.08 -24.74
CA GLY A 41 -8.85 15.94 -25.89
C GLY A 41 -7.81 17.04 -25.61
N ASP A 42 -7.55 17.33 -24.34
CA ASP A 42 -6.66 18.40 -23.85
C ASP A 42 -5.35 17.89 -23.22
N GLY A 43 -5.09 16.57 -23.20
CA GLY A 43 -3.86 16.00 -22.65
C GLY A 43 -4.02 14.60 -22.05
N GLU A 44 -2.98 14.14 -21.37
CA GLU A 44 -3.03 12.90 -20.57
C GLU A 44 -3.33 13.28 -19.11
N ARG A 45 -4.47 12.79 -18.59
CA ARG A 45 -4.89 12.99 -17.20
C ARG A 45 -4.78 11.69 -16.44
N VAL A 46 -4.13 11.72 -15.28
CA VAL A 46 -4.12 10.60 -14.36
C VAL A 46 -5.38 10.69 -13.51
N VAL A 47 -6.24 9.66 -13.57
CA VAL A 47 -7.40 9.55 -12.69
C VAL A 47 -7.13 8.43 -11.71
N GLY A 48 -7.10 8.76 -10.44
CA GLY A 48 -6.88 7.78 -9.39
C GLY A 48 -8.03 7.71 -8.41
N GLU A 49 -8.11 6.59 -7.72
CA GLU A 49 -9.03 6.34 -6.62
C GLU A 49 -8.21 5.92 -5.41
N PHE A 50 -8.58 6.39 -4.24
CA PHE A 50 -8.01 5.93 -2.97
C PHE A 50 -9.13 5.79 -1.94
N THR A 51 -8.90 4.96 -0.93
CA THR A 51 -9.80 4.82 0.20
C THR A 51 -9.22 5.55 1.39
N ALA A 52 -10.03 6.30 2.12
CA ALA A 52 -9.67 6.89 3.40
C ALA A 52 -10.86 6.78 4.36
N ASP A 53 -10.69 7.16 5.62
CA ASP A 53 -11.80 7.24 6.57
C ASP A 53 -12.90 8.18 6.06
N SER A 54 -14.15 7.89 6.40
CA SER A 54 -15.30 8.65 5.90
C SER A 54 -15.31 10.13 6.34
N ASP A 55 -14.59 10.47 7.41
CA ASP A 55 -14.39 11.83 7.92
C ASP A 55 -13.02 12.43 7.53
N ALA A 56 -12.29 11.80 6.62
CA ALA A 56 -11.02 12.30 6.12
C ALA A 56 -11.15 13.69 5.46
N ASP A 57 -10.23 14.60 5.79
CA ASP A 57 -10.11 15.90 5.14
C ASP A 57 -9.36 15.77 3.81
N VAL A 58 -10.13 15.66 2.73
CA VAL A 58 -9.61 15.54 1.36
C VAL A 58 -9.49 16.90 0.63
N GLY A 59 -9.96 17.99 1.23
CA GLY A 59 -10.02 19.32 0.61
C GLY A 59 -10.62 19.32 -0.80
N ASP A 60 -10.01 20.09 -1.71
CA ASP A 60 -10.34 20.10 -3.15
C ASP A 60 -9.55 19.06 -3.96
N SER A 61 -8.78 18.20 -3.28
CA SER A 61 -7.84 17.27 -3.91
C SER A 61 -8.54 16.04 -4.49
N ALA A 62 -9.71 15.68 -3.95
CA ALA A 62 -10.47 14.52 -4.38
C ALA A 62 -11.98 14.69 -4.12
N GLU A 63 -12.81 13.97 -4.87
CA GLU A 63 -14.26 13.90 -4.70
C GLU A 63 -14.68 12.53 -4.17
N ALA A 64 -15.65 12.48 -3.26
CA ALA A 64 -16.19 11.21 -2.79
C ALA A 64 -16.99 10.49 -3.89
N VAL A 65 -16.67 9.23 -4.16
CA VAL A 65 -17.38 8.38 -5.14
C VAL A 65 -18.35 7.43 -4.46
N LEU A 66 -17.90 6.80 -3.37
CA LEU A 66 -18.66 5.81 -2.62
C LEU A 66 -18.26 5.88 -1.16
N SER A 67 -19.25 6.04 -0.28
CA SER A 67 -19.04 6.01 1.18
C SER A 67 -19.67 4.76 1.77
N ASP A 68 -18.90 4.08 2.62
CA ASP A 68 -19.36 3.07 3.56
C ASP A 68 -19.45 3.70 4.98
N THR A 69 -19.74 2.89 6.00
CA THR A 69 -19.89 3.36 7.39
C THR A 69 -18.58 3.92 7.94
N ASP A 70 -17.48 3.24 7.64
CA ASP A 70 -16.17 3.54 8.22
C ASP A 70 -15.17 4.11 7.19
N SER A 71 -15.40 3.89 5.88
CA SER A 71 -14.46 4.32 4.84
C SER A 71 -15.15 4.92 3.61
N THR A 72 -14.51 5.88 2.97
CA THR A 72 -14.95 6.46 1.70
C THR A 72 -13.89 6.27 0.61
N VAL A 73 -14.35 5.83 -0.56
CA VAL A 73 -13.56 5.82 -1.79
C VAL A 73 -13.66 7.20 -2.43
N TYR A 74 -12.51 7.85 -2.56
CA TYR A 74 -12.34 9.15 -3.18
C TYR A 74 -11.71 8.98 -4.56
N ARG A 75 -12.16 9.78 -5.52
CA ARG A 75 -11.53 9.92 -6.82
C ARG A 75 -10.79 11.24 -6.88
N PHE A 76 -9.55 11.18 -7.30
CA PHE A 76 -8.78 12.36 -7.65
C PHE A 76 -8.43 12.32 -9.12
N ALA A 77 -8.01 13.48 -9.61
CA ALA A 77 -7.31 13.51 -10.86
C ALA A 77 -6.15 14.50 -10.80
N SER A 78 -5.09 14.14 -11.50
CA SER A 78 -3.91 14.97 -11.66
C SER A 78 -3.71 15.27 -13.13
N ASP A 79 -3.61 16.56 -13.42
CA ASP A 79 -3.18 17.09 -14.72
C ASP A 79 -1.66 17.37 -14.73
N THR A 80 -0.95 16.93 -13.67
CA THR A 80 0.49 17.10 -13.46
C THR A 80 1.17 15.74 -13.43
N ASP A 81 2.51 15.72 -13.43
CA ASP A 81 3.31 14.51 -13.31
C ASP A 81 3.10 13.82 -11.96
N CYS A 82 2.17 12.86 -11.94
CA CYS A 82 1.83 12.06 -10.77
C CYS A 82 2.58 10.72 -10.81
N PRO A 83 3.42 10.39 -9.81
CA PRO A 83 4.23 9.16 -9.81
C PRO A 83 3.36 7.89 -9.87
N CYS A 84 2.15 7.94 -9.31
CA CYS A 84 1.19 6.84 -9.34
C CYS A 84 0.82 6.43 -10.78
N GLY A 85 0.79 7.39 -11.70
CA GLY A 85 0.45 7.16 -13.11
C GLY A 85 1.62 6.77 -14.01
N ARG A 86 2.88 6.87 -13.56
CA ARG A 86 4.08 6.69 -14.41
C ARG A 86 4.52 5.26 -14.58
N LEU A 87 4.39 4.42 -13.55
CA LEU A 87 4.85 3.03 -13.62
C LEU A 87 4.29 2.23 -14.81
N PRO A 88 3.00 2.37 -15.21
CA PRO A 88 2.49 1.68 -16.39
C PRO A 88 3.23 1.98 -17.71
N ASP A 89 3.90 3.14 -17.86
CA ASP A 89 4.67 3.48 -19.08
C ASP A 89 5.87 2.59 -19.30
N HIS A 90 6.42 2.06 -18.22
CA HIS A 90 7.60 1.20 -18.24
C HIS A 90 7.23 -0.28 -18.45
N GLY A 91 5.93 -0.58 -18.64
CA GLY A 91 5.44 -1.94 -18.83
C GLY A 91 5.63 -2.85 -17.61
N CYS A 92 5.96 -2.28 -16.45
CA CYS A 92 6.14 -3.02 -15.21
C CYS A 92 4.80 -3.25 -14.51
N PRO A 93 4.47 -4.49 -14.11
CA PRO A 93 3.24 -4.76 -13.37
C PRO A 93 3.34 -4.13 -11.98
N VAL A 94 2.46 -3.17 -11.73
CA VAL A 94 2.29 -2.51 -10.43
C VAL A 94 1.53 -3.46 -9.51
N ARG A 95 2.06 -3.66 -8.31
CA ARG A 95 1.45 -4.50 -7.26
C ARG A 95 0.67 -3.68 -6.26
N ASN A 96 1.21 -2.52 -5.88
CA ASN A 96 0.57 -1.64 -4.92
C ASN A 96 1.07 -0.22 -5.08
N VAL A 97 0.21 0.75 -4.82
CA VAL A 97 0.54 2.16 -4.66
C VAL A 97 -0.10 2.64 -3.36
N ARG A 98 0.72 3.23 -2.49
CA ARG A 98 0.27 3.83 -1.23
C ARG A 98 0.74 5.27 -1.15
N ALA A 99 0.01 6.08 -0.41
CA ALA A 99 0.41 7.42 -0.04
C ALA A 99 0.48 7.50 1.49
N GLU A 100 1.62 7.94 2.01
CA GLU A 100 1.91 8.00 3.46
C GLU A 100 2.65 9.31 3.74
N ASP A 101 2.11 10.18 4.59
CA ASP A 101 2.74 11.42 5.05
C ASP A 101 3.32 12.31 3.93
N GLY A 102 2.57 12.51 2.84
CA GLY A 102 3.02 13.31 1.70
C GLY A 102 3.99 12.60 0.75
N THR A 103 4.26 11.31 0.99
CA THR A 103 5.11 10.47 0.13
C THR A 103 4.29 9.42 -0.60
N VAL A 104 4.80 8.94 -1.73
CA VAL A 104 4.20 7.83 -2.49
C VAL A 104 5.10 6.61 -2.45
N VAL A 105 4.57 5.50 -1.94
CA VAL A 105 5.26 4.21 -1.91
C VAL A 105 4.73 3.33 -3.04
N LEU A 106 5.64 2.91 -3.90
CA LEU A 106 5.37 2.17 -5.13
C LEU A 106 5.97 0.76 -5.03
N THR A 107 5.12 -0.26 -5.13
CA THR A 107 5.54 -1.66 -5.18
C THR A 107 5.27 -2.25 -6.57
N PHE A 108 6.30 -2.71 -7.27
CA PHE A 108 6.18 -3.23 -8.64
C PHE A 108 7.27 -4.27 -8.95
N ILE A 109 7.14 -4.93 -10.09
CA ILE A 109 8.13 -5.90 -10.59
C ILE A 109 8.80 -5.35 -11.84
N VAL A 110 10.11 -5.46 -11.91
CA VAL A 110 10.87 -5.21 -13.14
C VAL A 110 11.58 -6.47 -13.59
N ALA A 111 11.88 -6.56 -14.88
CA ALA A 111 12.65 -7.68 -15.42
C ALA A 111 14.09 -7.71 -14.89
N ASP A 112 14.72 -6.54 -14.77
CA ASP A 112 16.12 -6.43 -14.35
C ASP A 112 16.48 -5.05 -13.76
N VAL A 113 17.74 -4.89 -13.35
CA VAL A 113 18.26 -3.65 -12.76
C VAL A 113 18.33 -2.50 -13.79
N ALA A 114 18.45 -2.79 -15.09
CA ALA A 114 18.44 -1.75 -16.12
C ALA A 114 17.04 -1.15 -16.26
N ALA A 115 16.00 -1.99 -16.29
CA ALA A 115 14.61 -1.55 -16.25
C ALA A 115 14.30 -0.73 -14.99
N LEU A 116 14.78 -1.16 -13.81
CA LEU A 116 14.67 -0.36 -12.58
C LEU A 116 15.29 1.04 -12.73
N ARG A 117 16.49 1.12 -13.30
CA ARG A 117 17.18 2.40 -13.47
C ARG A 117 16.39 3.36 -14.35
N THR A 118 15.75 2.86 -15.40
CA THR A 118 14.86 3.65 -16.26
C THR A 118 13.68 4.20 -15.48
N VAL A 119 13.00 3.35 -14.70
CA VAL A 119 11.86 3.76 -13.86
C VAL A 119 12.29 4.82 -12.82
N VAL A 120 13.40 4.59 -12.13
CA VAL A 120 13.91 5.52 -11.10
C VAL A 120 14.32 6.86 -11.70
N ALA A 121 14.93 6.86 -12.90
CA ALA A 121 15.29 8.09 -13.58
C ALA A 121 14.03 8.88 -13.97
N ASP A 122 13.05 8.22 -14.57
CA ASP A 122 11.79 8.85 -14.96
C ASP A 122 11.04 9.47 -13.77
N LEU A 123 10.91 8.71 -12.68
CA LEU A 123 10.27 9.21 -11.45
C LEU A 123 11.02 10.41 -10.84
N ARG A 124 12.35 10.43 -10.91
CA ARG A 124 13.16 11.56 -10.43
C ARG A 124 13.00 12.80 -11.29
N ASP A 125 12.90 12.62 -12.59
CA ASP A 125 12.79 13.74 -13.53
C ASP A 125 11.41 14.40 -13.47
N CYS A 126 10.35 13.61 -13.25
CA CYS A 126 8.98 14.10 -13.29
C CYS A 126 8.41 14.55 -11.94
N CYS A 127 8.77 13.84 -10.87
CA CYS A 127 7.84 13.70 -9.75
C CYS A 127 8.43 13.93 -8.36
N GLY A 128 9.75 13.89 -8.19
CA GLY A 128 10.39 14.22 -6.91
C GLY A 128 11.62 13.38 -6.58
N SER A 129 11.99 13.33 -5.30
CA SER A 129 13.15 12.57 -4.83
C SER A 129 12.78 11.08 -4.68
N VAL A 130 13.61 10.18 -5.23
CA VAL A 130 13.33 8.73 -5.23
C VAL A 130 14.33 7.98 -4.39
N ARG A 131 13.83 7.25 -3.39
CA ARG A 131 14.56 6.34 -2.52
C ARG A 131 14.11 4.90 -2.76
N VAL A 132 15.07 3.98 -2.83
CA VAL A 132 14.76 2.55 -2.85
C VAL A 132 14.59 2.06 -1.41
N ARG A 133 13.40 1.56 -1.06
CA ARG A 133 13.13 0.94 0.25
C ARG A 133 13.54 -0.52 0.26
N ARG A 134 13.16 -1.29 -0.78
CA ARG A 134 13.42 -2.72 -0.86
C ARG A 134 13.71 -3.19 -2.28
N LEU A 135 14.64 -4.13 -2.40
CA LEU A 135 14.96 -4.86 -3.62
C LEU A 135 15.10 -6.34 -3.30
N THR A 136 14.18 -7.15 -3.81
CA THR A 136 14.25 -8.61 -3.70
C THR A 136 14.33 -9.19 -5.10
N ARG A 137 15.33 -10.02 -5.37
CA ARG A 137 15.38 -10.81 -6.61
C ARG A 137 14.69 -12.13 -6.34
N SER A 138 13.64 -12.42 -7.09
CA SER A 138 13.00 -13.73 -7.09
C SER A 138 13.56 -14.49 -8.27
N THR A 139 14.48 -15.42 -8.00
CA THR A 139 14.90 -16.40 -9.01
C THR A 139 13.84 -17.49 -9.10
N ALA A 140 13.77 -18.21 -10.22
CA ALA A 140 12.88 -19.35 -10.40
C ALA A 140 13.08 -20.48 -9.34
N GLU A 141 14.21 -20.46 -8.63
CA GLU A 141 14.60 -21.45 -7.62
C GLU A 141 14.32 -20.98 -6.19
N ASP A 142 14.17 -19.67 -5.98
CA ASP A 142 13.76 -19.08 -4.70
C ASP A 142 12.22 -19.02 -4.65
N GLY A 143 11.61 -20.07 -4.10
CA GLY A 143 10.16 -20.21 -3.92
C GLY A 143 9.52 -19.21 -2.94
N GLU A 144 9.97 -17.96 -2.92
CA GLU A 144 9.31 -16.87 -2.21
C GLU A 144 8.07 -16.45 -2.99
N THR A 145 7.01 -17.26 -2.90
CA THR A 145 5.67 -16.88 -3.35
C THR A 145 5.25 -15.65 -2.55
N LEU A 146 5.20 -14.51 -3.22
CA LEU A 146 4.65 -13.30 -2.62
C LEU A 146 3.14 -13.44 -2.53
N VAL A 147 2.66 -13.52 -1.29
CA VAL A 147 1.25 -13.59 -0.97
C VAL A 147 0.73 -12.17 -0.88
N VAL A 148 -0.18 -11.82 -1.79
CA VAL A 148 -0.93 -10.58 -1.70
C VAL A 148 -2.03 -10.80 -0.69
N VAL A 149 -1.91 -10.14 0.47
CA VAL A 149 -2.94 -10.14 1.50
C VAL A 149 -3.90 -8.99 1.23
N ASP A 150 -5.18 -9.31 1.07
CA ASP A 150 -6.27 -8.35 1.00
C ASP A 150 -6.54 -7.75 2.39
N ARG A 151 -6.08 -6.51 2.60
CA ARG A 151 -6.32 -5.76 3.85
C ARG A 151 -7.80 -5.50 4.09
N SER A 152 -8.62 -5.40 3.04
CA SER A 152 -10.06 -5.16 3.18
C SER A 152 -10.80 -6.36 3.77
N ALA A 153 -10.19 -7.54 3.75
CA ALA A 153 -10.72 -8.72 4.42
C ALA A 153 -10.73 -8.58 5.94
N PHE A 154 -9.99 -7.64 6.53
CA PHE A 154 -9.86 -7.45 7.99
C PHE A 154 -10.68 -6.26 8.47
N THR A 155 -11.35 -6.39 9.62
CA THR A 155 -11.90 -5.19 10.29
C THR A 155 -10.77 -4.43 10.96
N ASP A 156 -10.94 -3.15 11.24
CA ASP A 156 -9.86 -2.34 11.85
C ASP A 156 -9.43 -2.88 13.19
N ARG A 157 -10.37 -3.28 14.05
CA ARG A 157 -10.04 -3.96 15.32
C ARG A 157 -9.27 -5.27 15.18
N GLN A 158 -9.46 -6.01 14.08
CA GLN A 158 -8.73 -7.25 13.82
C GLN A 158 -7.31 -6.95 13.34
N TYR A 159 -7.17 -5.93 12.48
CA TYR A 159 -5.88 -5.48 11.99
C TYR A 159 -5.06 -4.80 13.07
N GLU A 160 -5.66 -3.89 13.84
CA GLU A 160 -5.07 -3.19 14.99
C GLU A 160 -4.56 -4.19 16.04
N ALA A 161 -5.35 -5.23 16.36
CA ALA A 161 -4.91 -6.30 17.27
C ALA A 161 -3.73 -7.10 16.72
N LEU A 162 -3.73 -7.42 15.42
CA LEU A 162 -2.64 -8.14 14.76
C LEU A 162 -1.36 -7.31 14.71
N GLN A 163 -1.46 -6.05 14.32
CA GLN A 163 -0.36 -5.09 14.21
C GLN A 163 0.26 -4.83 15.58
N THR A 164 -0.53 -4.50 16.59
CA THR A 164 -0.03 -4.23 17.94
C THR A 164 0.65 -5.48 18.54
N ALA A 165 0.07 -6.66 18.33
CA ALA A 165 0.69 -7.91 18.75
C ALA A 165 2.05 -8.14 18.06
N HIS A 166 2.14 -7.87 16.76
CA HIS A 166 3.39 -7.98 16.00
C HIS A 166 4.44 -6.98 16.52
N ASP A 167 4.09 -5.71 16.61
CA ASP A 167 5.02 -4.62 16.93
C ASP A 167 5.53 -4.68 18.37
N ARG A 168 4.74 -5.26 19.29
CA ARG A 168 5.14 -5.50 20.67
C ARG A 168 5.85 -6.84 20.90
N GLY A 169 6.15 -7.58 19.83
CA GLY A 169 6.90 -8.84 19.92
C GLY A 169 6.12 -9.99 20.58
N TYR A 170 4.78 -9.99 20.47
CA TYR A 170 3.93 -11.06 21.03
C TYR A 170 4.19 -12.42 20.36
N PHE A 171 4.60 -12.40 19.10
CA PHE A 171 4.87 -13.60 18.31
C PHE A 171 6.30 -14.13 18.48
N GLU A 172 7.21 -13.31 19.03
CA GLU A 172 8.63 -13.64 19.18
C GLU A 172 8.89 -14.85 20.06
N ARG A 173 10.09 -15.42 19.92
CA ARG A 173 10.58 -16.52 20.75
C ARG A 173 11.99 -16.21 21.26
N PRO A 174 12.15 -15.87 22.56
CA PRO A 174 11.11 -15.76 23.61
C PRO A 174 10.14 -14.58 23.36
N ARG A 175 8.91 -14.66 23.88
CA ARG A 175 7.93 -13.57 23.75
C ARG A 175 8.43 -12.32 24.48
N GLU A 176 8.32 -11.17 23.83
CA GLU A 176 8.69 -9.88 24.43
C GLU A 176 7.53 -9.24 25.20
N THR A 177 6.29 -9.62 24.88
CA THR A 177 5.08 -9.15 25.56
C THR A 177 4.07 -10.27 25.81
N SER A 178 3.13 -10.07 26.74
CA SER A 178 2.01 -10.97 26.99
C SER A 178 0.73 -10.53 26.30
N ALA A 179 -0.24 -11.45 26.16
CA ALA A 179 -1.56 -11.12 25.60
C ALA A 179 -2.34 -10.14 26.47
N ALA A 180 -2.08 -10.11 27.77
CA ALA A 180 -2.70 -9.16 28.69
C ALA A 180 -2.15 -7.76 28.45
N ASP A 181 -0.82 -7.63 28.33
CA ASP A 181 -0.17 -6.34 28.10
C ASP A 181 -0.61 -5.70 26.76
N VAL A 182 -0.72 -6.51 25.70
CA VAL A 182 -1.24 -6.04 24.40
C VAL A 182 -2.72 -5.65 24.50
N ALA A 183 -3.53 -6.40 25.24
CA ALA A 183 -4.94 -6.07 25.42
C ALA A 183 -5.14 -4.78 26.21
N ASP A 184 -4.32 -4.56 27.24
CA ASP A 184 -4.33 -3.34 28.05
C ASP A 184 -3.96 -2.12 27.21
N GLU A 185 -2.99 -2.24 26.30
CA GLU A 185 -2.62 -1.18 25.35
C GLU A 185 -3.76 -0.82 24.39
N LEU A 186 -4.50 -1.84 23.93
CA LEU A 186 -5.66 -1.66 23.05
C LEU A 186 -6.93 -1.21 23.80
N GLY A 187 -6.89 -1.11 25.13
CA GLY A 187 -8.04 -0.75 25.95
C GLY A 187 -9.17 -1.79 25.91
N ILE A 188 -8.85 -3.06 25.69
CA ILE A 188 -9.82 -4.18 25.59
C ILE A 188 -9.49 -5.30 26.57
N SER A 189 -10.42 -6.24 26.76
CA SER A 189 -10.13 -7.42 27.58
C SER A 189 -9.19 -8.39 26.86
N ALA A 190 -8.36 -9.12 27.61
CA ALA A 190 -7.49 -10.17 27.05
C ALA A 190 -8.29 -11.24 26.26
N ALA A 191 -9.53 -11.51 26.65
CA ALA A 191 -10.43 -12.42 25.93
C ALA A 191 -10.86 -11.82 24.57
N THR A 192 -11.20 -10.52 24.53
CA THR A 192 -11.55 -9.79 23.31
C THR A 192 -10.35 -9.70 22.36
N PHE A 193 -9.16 -9.39 22.88
CA PHE A 193 -7.92 -9.41 22.11
C PHE A 193 -7.67 -10.79 21.48
N GLY A 194 -7.74 -11.86 22.29
CA GLY A 194 -7.56 -13.22 21.78
C GLY A 194 -8.57 -13.58 20.69
N GLN A 195 -9.82 -13.13 20.81
CA GLN A 195 -10.85 -13.34 19.79
C GLN A 195 -10.52 -12.57 18.49
N HIS A 196 -10.19 -11.29 18.57
CA HIS A 196 -9.81 -10.48 17.40
C HIS A 196 -8.59 -11.06 16.70
N LEU A 197 -7.57 -11.44 17.47
CA LEU A 197 -6.34 -12.01 16.95
C LEU A 197 -6.59 -13.34 16.25
N ALA A 198 -7.37 -14.25 16.84
CA ALA A 198 -7.70 -15.54 16.25
C ALA A 198 -8.48 -15.38 14.93
N VAL A 199 -9.41 -14.43 14.86
CA VAL A 199 -10.17 -14.15 13.63
C VAL A 199 -9.28 -13.55 12.56
N ALA A 200 -8.40 -12.60 12.92
CA ALA A 200 -7.42 -12.03 11.99
C ALA A 200 -6.48 -13.11 11.45
N GLN A 201 -5.90 -13.93 12.32
CA GLN A 201 -5.02 -15.03 11.91
C GLN A 201 -5.72 -16.04 11.01
N ARG A 202 -6.98 -16.38 11.28
CA ARG A 202 -7.75 -17.26 10.38
C ARG A 202 -7.88 -16.65 8.99
N LYS A 203 -8.28 -15.38 8.89
CA LYS A 203 -8.40 -14.69 7.59
C LYS A 203 -7.07 -14.62 6.82
N LEU A 204 -5.95 -14.42 7.52
CA LEU A 204 -4.62 -14.51 6.92
C LEU A 204 -4.34 -15.92 6.39
N LEU A 205 -4.65 -16.94 7.18
CA LEU A 205 -4.43 -18.33 6.81
C LEU A 205 -5.31 -18.76 5.63
N ASP A 206 -6.58 -18.35 5.60
CA ASP A 206 -7.51 -18.60 4.49
C ASP A 206 -6.91 -18.05 3.18
N GLN A 207 -6.40 -16.81 3.22
CA GLN A 207 -5.72 -16.19 2.07
C GLN A 207 -4.40 -16.86 1.67
N LEU A 208 -3.74 -17.56 2.60
CA LEU A 208 -2.46 -18.24 2.37
C LEU A 208 -2.62 -19.69 1.87
N VAL A 209 -3.68 -20.38 2.31
CA VAL A 209 -3.86 -21.83 2.12
C VAL A 209 -4.89 -22.15 1.04
N GLU A 210 -5.87 -21.27 0.80
CA GLU A 210 -6.87 -21.45 -0.25
C GLU A 210 -6.42 -20.86 -1.62
N THR A 211 -5.12 -20.60 -1.79
CA THR A 211 -4.51 -20.17 -3.06
C THR A 211 -4.31 -21.33 -4.03
#